data_AF-R7QG46-F1
#
_entry.id   AF-R7QG46-F1
#
_cell.length_a   1.000
_cell.length_b   1.000
_cell.length_c   1.000
_cell.angle_alpha   90.00
_cell.angle_beta   90.00
_cell.angle_gamma   90.00
#
_symmetry.space_group_name_H-M   'P 1'
#
loop_
_entity.id
_entity.type
_entity.pdbx_description
1 polymer ?
#
loop_
_entity_poly.entity_id
_entity_poly.type
_entity_poly.pdbx_seq_one_letter_code
_entity_poly.pdbx_strand_id
1 'polypeptide(L)'
;MTCMNCVGKVAAALEALESATDVAVSLEDGRATLRFAGEDDALVRAVDLSPPVSPLRDVVLRIEGMTCMNCVGKVSVALEALESAADVAVSLEDGRATLRFAGEDDALVRAVAEGANKVDLSPPVSPLRDVVLRIEGMTCMNCVGKVSVALEALESAADVAVSLEDGRATLRFSGEDDALVRADVTRGYRKEHHDSLVESDASSANDVTTQLRVSGMTCSACVGSVETVLSKADGVSKAKVNLLAGRATVIHDASLTVAQELAALVAASGFQCQVLESTGNNDKSTAANVPKPTCGARDF
;
A
#
# COMPACT_ATOMS: atom_id res chain seq x y z
N MET A 1 -21.99 -25.30 -5.30
CA MET A 1 -22.73 -24.81 -4.11
C MET A 1 -22.13 -25.50 -2.89
N THR A 2 -21.71 -24.77 -1.85
CA THR A 2 -20.88 -25.32 -0.75
C THR A 2 -21.61 -25.45 0.60
N CYS A 3 -22.91 -25.13 0.68
CA CYS A 3 -23.66 -25.15 1.94
C CYS A 3 -25.12 -25.62 1.76
N MET A 4 -25.64 -26.37 2.73
CA MET A 4 -27.06 -26.81 2.79
C MET A 4 -28.04 -25.63 2.70
N ASN A 5 -27.67 -24.48 3.25
CA ASN A 5 -28.51 -23.28 3.22
C ASN A 5 -28.62 -22.68 1.81
N CYS A 6 -27.57 -22.79 0.99
CA CYS A 6 -27.61 -22.37 -0.41
C CYS A 6 -28.54 -23.29 -1.22
N VAL A 7 -28.58 -24.58 -0.92
CA VAL A 7 -29.47 -25.53 -1.61
C VAL A 7 -30.93 -25.30 -1.29
N GLY A 8 -31.26 -24.96 -0.05
CA GLY A 8 -32.63 -24.54 0.31
C GLY A 8 -33.09 -23.30 -0.45
N LYS A 9 -32.22 -22.29 -0.58
CA LYS A 9 -32.53 -21.06 -1.34
C LYS A 9 -32.74 -21.33 -2.83
N VAL A 10 -31.90 -22.18 -3.44
CA VAL A 10 -32.03 -22.54 -4.86
C VAL A 10 -33.30 -23.37 -5.09
N ALA A 11 -33.63 -24.31 -4.21
CA ALA A 11 -34.87 -25.08 -4.31
C ALA A 11 -36.11 -24.16 -4.23
N ALA A 12 -36.17 -23.27 -3.24
CA ALA A 12 -37.29 -22.35 -3.06
C ALA A 12 -37.45 -21.37 -4.24
N ALA A 13 -36.34 -20.87 -4.81
CA ALA A 13 -36.37 -19.98 -5.97
C ALA A 13 -36.86 -20.69 -7.24
N LEU A 14 -36.46 -21.95 -7.44
CA LEU A 14 -36.91 -22.76 -8.57
C LEU A 14 -38.37 -23.20 -8.45
N GLU A 15 -38.84 -23.47 -7.23
CA GLU A 15 -40.25 -23.80 -6.94
C GLU A 15 -41.19 -22.58 -7.05
N ALA A 16 -40.67 -21.37 -6.89
CA ALA A 16 -41.44 -20.13 -7.07
C ALA A 16 -41.76 -19.81 -8.54
N LEU A 17 -41.18 -20.55 -9.49
CA LEU A 17 -41.51 -20.44 -10.91
C LEU A 17 -42.80 -21.18 -11.20
N GLU A 18 -43.87 -20.44 -11.52
CA GLU A 18 -45.19 -21.01 -11.84
C GLU A 18 -45.18 -22.01 -13.01
N SER A 19 -44.11 -22.00 -13.83
CA SER A 19 -43.93 -22.89 -15.00
C SER A 19 -42.88 -24.00 -14.78
N ALA A 20 -42.34 -24.14 -13.57
CA ALA A 20 -41.40 -25.20 -13.20
C ALA A 20 -42.11 -26.38 -12.49
N THR A 21 -41.71 -27.60 -12.83
CA THR A 21 -42.15 -28.86 -12.21
C THR A 21 -40.95 -29.78 -12.03
N ASP A 22 -41.05 -30.74 -11.11
CA ASP A 22 -39.98 -31.75 -10.89
C ASP A 22 -38.63 -31.14 -10.49
N VAL A 23 -38.65 -30.16 -9.59
CA VAL A 23 -37.44 -29.47 -9.09
C VAL A 23 -36.70 -30.38 -8.10
N ALA A 24 -35.43 -30.67 -8.38
CA ALA A 24 -34.53 -31.38 -7.49
C ALA A 24 -33.16 -30.70 -7.47
N VAL A 25 -32.57 -30.54 -6.29
CA VAL A 25 -31.27 -29.88 -6.10
C VAL A 25 -30.34 -30.83 -5.34
N SER A 26 -29.27 -31.28 -5.99
CA SER A 26 -28.28 -32.19 -5.40
C SER A 26 -27.10 -31.42 -4.82
N LEU A 27 -26.79 -31.67 -3.55
CA LEU A 27 -25.62 -31.14 -2.84
C LEU A 27 -24.31 -31.80 -3.30
N GLU A 28 -24.35 -33.08 -3.66
CA GLU A 28 -23.16 -33.89 -3.99
C GLU A 28 -22.53 -33.46 -5.32
N ASP A 29 -23.38 -33.16 -6.32
CA ASP A 29 -22.94 -32.75 -7.65
C ASP A 29 -23.03 -31.23 -7.89
N GLY A 30 -23.61 -30.49 -6.93
CA GLY A 30 -23.86 -29.05 -7.06
C GLY A 30 -24.77 -28.68 -8.24
N ARG A 31 -25.63 -29.59 -8.68
CA ARG A 31 -26.53 -29.45 -9.83
C ARG A 31 -27.99 -29.39 -9.39
N ALA A 32 -28.74 -28.50 -10.01
CA ALA A 32 -30.20 -28.46 -9.93
C ALA A 32 -30.80 -28.97 -11.24
N THR A 33 -31.79 -29.84 -11.14
CA THR A 33 -32.59 -30.33 -12.27
C THR A 33 -34.02 -29.90 -12.08
N LEU A 34 -34.64 -29.36 -13.13
CA LEU A 34 -36.07 -29.08 -13.17
C LEU A 34 -36.62 -29.33 -14.57
N ARG A 35 -37.93 -29.51 -14.67
CA ARG A 35 -38.67 -29.44 -15.93
C ARG A 35 -39.37 -28.10 -16.00
N PHE A 36 -39.19 -27.37 -17.09
CA PHE A 36 -39.79 -26.06 -17.28
C PHE A 36 -40.55 -26.00 -18.60
N ALA A 37 -41.72 -25.36 -18.57
CA ALA A 37 -42.55 -25.13 -19.75
C ALA A 37 -42.67 -23.62 -20.00
N GLY A 38 -41.67 -23.01 -20.63
CA GLY A 38 -41.62 -21.58 -20.97
C GLY A 38 -40.41 -21.23 -21.84
N GLU A 39 -40.24 -19.95 -22.19
CA GLU A 39 -39.07 -19.46 -22.96
C GLU A 39 -37.80 -19.48 -22.09
N ASP A 40 -36.66 -19.91 -22.64
CA ASP A 40 -35.36 -20.04 -21.95
C ASP A 40 -34.93 -18.76 -21.20
N ASP A 41 -35.35 -17.58 -21.68
CA ASP A 41 -35.04 -16.28 -21.07
C ASP A 41 -35.64 -16.13 -19.66
N ALA A 42 -36.82 -16.71 -19.41
CA ALA A 42 -37.44 -16.72 -18.09
C ALA A 42 -36.71 -17.69 -17.13
N LEU A 43 -36.13 -18.77 -17.66
CA LEU A 43 -35.32 -19.72 -16.91
C LEU A 43 -33.98 -19.10 -16.51
N VAL A 44 -33.33 -18.39 -17.44
CA VAL A 44 -32.09 -17.65 -17.19
C VAL A 44 -32.33 -16.57 -16.15
N ARG A 45 -33.41 -15.78 -16.26
CA ARG A 45 -33.72 -14.74 -15.26
C ARG A 45 -34.10 -15.28 -13.88
N ALA A 46 -34.56 -16.51 -13.78
CA ALA A 46 -34.91 -17.14 -12.51
C ALA A 46 -33.73 -17.86 -11.85
N VAL A 47 -32.82 -18.40 -12.65
CA VAL A 47 -31.55 -19.00 -12.21
C VAL A 47 -30.47 -17.95 -11.99
N ASP A 48 -30.56 -16.82 -12.69
CA ASP A 48 -29.82 -15.60 -12.38
C ASP A 48 -30.41 -15.00 -11.10
N LEU A 49 -30.01 -15.57 -9.97
CA LEU A 49 -30.22 -15.08 -8.62
C LEU A 49 -29.45 -13.78 -8.36
N SER A 50 -29.14 -12.99 -9.38
CA SER A 50 -28.73 -11.61 -9.19
C SER A 50 -30.03 -10.82 -9.06
N PRO A 51 -30.51 -10.50 -7.83
CA PRO A 51 -31.46 -9.41 -7.74
C PRO A 51 -30.82 -8.17 -8.39
N PRO A 52 -31.61 -7.19 -8.83
CA PRO A 52 -31.06 -5.85 -9.07
C PRO A 52 -30.60 -5.29 -7.73
N VAL A 53 -29.45 -5.77 -7.23
CA VAL A 53 -28.84 -5.28 -6.01
C VAL A 53 -28.34 -3.90 -6.35
N SER A 54 -28.96 -2.90 -5.75
CA SER A 54 -28.25 -1.68 -5.38
C SER A 54 -26.83 -2.10 -4.94
N PRO A 55 -25.77 -1.51 -5.51
CA PRO A 55 -24.42 -2.02 -5.33
C PRO A 55 -24.12 -2.16 -3.84
N LEU A 56 -23.81 -3.38 -3.41
CA LEU A 56 -23.36 -3.67 -2.05
C LEU A 56 -22.23 -2.69 -1.70
N ARG A 57 -22.48 -1.80 -0.74
CA ARG A 57 -21.48 -0.86 -0.25
C ARG A 57 -20.76 -1.46 0.95
N ASP A 58 -19.48 -1.17 1.07
CA ASP A 58 -18.74 -1.50 2.28
C ASP A 58 -19.14 -0.57 3.41
N VAL A 59 -19.41 -1.17 4.57
CA VAL A 59 -19.84 -0.49 5.76
C VAL A 59 -18.95 -0.93 6.92
N VAL A 60 -18.48 0.05 7.68
CA VAL A 60 -17.74 -0.17 8.93
C VAL A 60 -18.56 0.42 10.07
N LEU A 61 -18.98 -0.43 11.00
CA LEU A 61 -19.77 -0.07 12.17
C LEU A 61 -18.86 0.00 13.39
N ARG A 62 -18.89 1.12 14.12
CA ARG A 62 -18.33 1.17 15.48
C ARG A 62 -19.39 0.74 16.47
N ILE A 63 -19.04 -0.19 17.35
CA ILE A 63 -19.99 -0.81 18.26
C ILE A 63 -19.54 -0.56 19.70
N GLU A 64 -20.28 0.29 20.40
CA GLU A 64 -20.08 0.54 21.82
C GLU A 64 -20.67 -0.62 22.65
N GLY A 65 -19.92 -1.09 23.64
CA GLY A 65 -20.38 -2.14 24.58
C GLY A 65 -19.87 -3.55 24.28
N MET A 66 -19.11 -3.75 23.20
CA MET A 66 -18.46 -5.04 22.93
C MET A 66 -17.30 -5.28 23.91
N THR A 67 -17.54 -6.12 24.92
CA THR A 67 -16.59 -6.40 26.01
C THR A 67 -16.22 -7.87 26.13
N CYS A 68 -16.84 -8.76 25.36
CA CYS A 68 -16.56 -10.19 25.38
C CYS A 68 -16.91 -10.88 24.05
N MET A 69 -16.40 -12.10 23.84
CA MET A 69 -16.71 -12.93 22.65
C MET A 69 -18.21 -13.23 22.49
N ASN A 70 -18.98 -13.22 23.58
CA ASN A 70 -20.43 -13.41 23.50
C ASN A 70 -21.14 -12.18 22.91
N CYS A 71 -20.61 -10.98 23.09
CA CYS A 71 -21.10 -9.78 22.42
C CYS A 71 -20.78 -9.83 20.92
N VAL A 72 -19.58 -10.28 20.56
CA VAL A 72 -19.17 -10.49 19.16
C VAL A 72 -20.14 -11.45 18.47
N GLY A 73 -20.42 -12.60 19.08
CA GLY A 73 -21.32 -13.61 18.50
C GLY A 73 -22.75 -13.10 18.31
N LYS A 74 -23.27 -12.28 19.23
CA LYS A 74 -24.61 -11.68 19.07
C LYS A 74 -24.66 -10.69 17.91
N VAL A 75 -23.63 -9.86 17.78
CA VAL A 75 -23.52 -8.87 16.70
C VAL A 75 -23.34 -9.56 15.36
N SER A 76 -22.48 -10.57 15.26
CA SER A 76 -22.24 -11.29 14.01
C SER A 76 -23.53 -11.96 13.54
N VAL A 77 -24.24 -12.67 14.42
CA VAL A 77 -25.52 -13.32 14.09
C VAL A 77 -26.58 -12.31 13.66
N ALA A 78 -26.67 -11.15 14.33
CA ALA A 78 -27.64 -10.13 13.98
C ALA A 78 -27.36 -9.47 12.61
N LEU A 79 -26.08 -9.23 12.29
CA LEU A 79 -25.67 -8.68 11.00
C LEU A 79 -25.81 -9.71 9.86
N GLU A 80 -25.50 -10.99 10.11
CA GLU A 80 -25.67 -12.08 9.15
C GLU A 80 -27.14 -12.43 8.87
N ALA A 81 -28.05 -12.10 9.80
CA ALA A 81 -29.48 -12.27 9.62
C ALA A 81 -30.09 -11.26 8.63
N LEU A 82 -29.38 -10.19 8.30
CA LEU A 82 -29.81 -9.22 7.29
C LEU A 82 -29.68 -9.85 5.89
N GLU A 83 -30.79 -9.98 5.17
CA GLU A 83 -30.82 -10.55 3.82
C GLU A 83 -29.95 -9.78 2.82
N SER A 84 -29.69 -8.50 3.10
CA SER A 84 -28.86 -7.61 2.29
C SER A 84 -27.40 -7.50 2.77
N ALA A 85 -26.96 -8.29 3.75
CA ALA A 85 -25.58 -8.28 4.24
C ALA A 85 -24.75 -9.45 3.66
N ALA A 86 -23.50 -9.16 3.34
CA ALA A 86 -22.49 -10.10 2.88
C ALA A 86 -21.13 -9.77 3.52
N ASP A 87 -20.20 -10.73 3.55
CA ASP A 87 -18.83 -10.54 4.08
C ASP A 87 -18.78 -9.90 5.48
N VAL A 88 -19.61 -10.39 6.41
CA VAL A 88 -19.67 -9.87 7.78
C VAL A 88 -18.46 -10.36 8.58
N ALA A 89 -17.70 -9.42 9.15
CA ALA A 89 -16.65 -9.70 10.12
C ALA A 89 -16.77 -8.77 11.32
N VAL A 90 -16.58 -9.29 12.54
CA VAL A 90 -16.69 -8.52 13.78
C VAL A 90 -15.42 -8.71 14.60
N SER A 91 -14.73 -7.61 14.91
CA SER A 91 -13.51 -7.58 15.71
C SER A 91 -13.79 -7.01 17.11
N LEU A 92 -13.49 -7.80 18.13
CA LEU A 92 -13.48 -7.32 19.52
C LEU A 92 -12.27 -6.43 19.81
N GLU A 93 -11.15 -6.70 19.16
CA GLU A 93 -9.88 -5.98 19.36
C GLU A 93 -10.02 -4.51 18.92
N ASP A 94 -10.68 -4.29 17.78
CA ASP A 94 -10.90 -2.97 17.20
C ASP A 94 -12.22 -2.31 17.62
N GLY A 95 -13.12 -3.07 18.26
CA GLY A 95 -14.48 -2.60 18.59
C GLY A 95 -15.32 -2.29 17.34
N ARG A 96 -15.09 -3.01 16.23
CA ARG A 96 -15.67 -2.72 14.90
C ARG A 96 -16.30 -3.95 14.26
N ALA A 97 -17.30 -3.72 13.42
CA ALA A 97 -17.81 -4.70 12.47
C ALA A 97 -17.69 -4.18 11.04
N THR A 98 -17.20 -5.00 10.12
CA THR A 98 -17.14 -4.72 8.69
C THR A 98 -18.12 -5.62 7.95
N LEU A 99 -18.83 -5.07 6.97
CA LEU A 99 -19.74 -5.83 6.13
C LEU A 99 -19.98 -5.14 4.79
N ARG A 100 -20.38 -5.93 3.79
CA ARG A 100 -20.96 -5.44 2.54
C ARG A 100 -22.48 -5.42 2.68
N PHE A 101 -23.11 -4.28 2.46
CA PHE A 101 -24.54 -4.12 2.72
C PHE A 101 -25.27 -3.38 1.60
N ALA A 102 -26.45 -3.88 1.23
CA ALA A 102 -27.35 -3.28 0.25
C ALA A 102 -28.67 -2.88 0.92
N GLY A 103 -28.67 -1.72 1.58
CA GLY A 103 -29.86 -1.22 2.28
C GLY A 103 -29.62 0.09 3.03
N GLU A 104 -30.68 0.57 3.68
CA GLU A 104 -30.66 1.79 4.50
C GLU A 104 -29.96 1.56 5.84
N ASP A 105 -29.28 2.60 6.32
CA ASP A 105 -28.49 2.55 7.55
C ASP A 105 -29.33 2.23 8.80
N ASP A 106 -30.62 2.59 8.81
CA ASP A 106 -31.58 2.26 9.87
C ASP A 106 -31.74 0.75 10.13
N ALA A 107 -31.57 -0.08 9.10
CA ALA A 107 -31.64 -1.54 9.26
C ALA A 107 -30.43 -2.07 10.05
N LEU A 108 -29.25 -1.48 9.84
CA LEU A 108 -28.01 -1.85 10.53
C LEU A 108 -28.05 -1.44 12.01
N VAL A 109 -28.51 -0.22 12.28
CA VAL A 109 -28.65 0.28 13.66
C VAL A 109 -29.59 -0.63 14.45
N ARG A 110 -30.72 -1.03 13.84
CA ARG A 110 -31.70 -1.89 14.49
C ARG A 110 -31.16 -3.28 14.78
N ALA A 111 -30.51 -3.92 13.80
CA ALA A 111 -29.93 -5.25 13.96
C ALA A 111 -28.92 -5.29 15.12
N VAL A 112 -28.04 -4.29 15.23
CA VAL A 112 -27.04 -4.28 16.30
C VAL A 112 -27.62 -3.83 17.65
N ALA A 113 -28.63 -2.97 17.65
CA ALA A 113 -29.36 -2.56 18.86
C ALA A 113 -30.09 -3.73 19.54
N GLU A 114 -30.59 -4.70 18.76
CA GLU A 114 -31.16 -5.95 19.29
C GLU A 114 -30.14 -6.78 20.10
N GLY A 115 -28.84 -6.60 19.81
CA GLY A 115 -27.74 -7.17 20.59
C GLY A 115 -27.45 -6.46 21.94
N ALA A 116 -28.23 -5.43 22.29
CA ALA A 116 -28.00 -4.51 23.42
C ALA A 116 -26.69 -3.69 23.31
N ASN A 117 -26.18 -3.50 22.09
CA ASN A 117 -25.03 -2.65 21.81
C ASN A 117 -25.49 -1.34 21.15
N LYS A 118 -24.73 -0.27 21.37
CA LYS A 118 -25.00 1.02 20.71
C LYS A 118 -24.10 1.15 19.49
N VAL A 119 -24.72 1.42 18.33
CA VAL A 119 -23.98 1.65 17.09
C VAL A 119 -23.74 3.13 16.92
N ASP A 120 -22.48 3.45 16.70
CA ASP A 120 -22.08 4.74 16.17
C ASP A 120 -21.85 4.57 14.67
N LEU A 121 -22.81 5.07 13.88
CA LEU A 121 -22.68 5.21 12.43
C LEU A 121 -21.86 6.45 12.05
N SER A 122 -21.16 7.09 12.99
CA SER A 122 -20.30 8.22 12.67
C SER A 122 -19.39 7.82 11.51
N PRO A 123 -19.47 8.52 10.36
CA PRO A 123 -18.79 8.09 9.17
C PRO A 123 -17.27 8.11 9.43
N PRO A 124 -16.55 7.20 8.77
CA PRO A 124 -15.93 7.66 7.56
C PRO A 124 -16.50 6.90 6.36
N VAL A 125 -16.00 7.26 5.19
CA VAL A 125 -15.95 6.42 3.99
C VAL A 125 -17.13 6.52 3.02
N SER A 126 -17.01 7.51 2.13
CA SER A 126 -17.22 7.32 0.68
C SER A 126 -16.85 5.88 0.26
N PRO A 127 -17.53 5.28 -0.74
CA PRO A 127 -17.43 3.84 -1.03
C PRO A 127 -15.97 3.41 -1.06
N LEU A 128 -15.62 2.44 -0.21
CA LEU A 128 -14.30 1.83 -0.21
C LEU A 128 -14.05 1.26 -1.60
N ARG A 129 -12.88 1.54 -2.16
CA ARG A 129 -12.47 1.08 -3.48
C ARG A 129 -11.22 0.24 -3.35
N ASP A 130 -11.16 -0.82 -4.14
CA ASP A 130 -9.97 -1.63 -4.31
C ASP A 130 -9.03 -0.96 -5.31
N VAL A 131 -7.84 -0.59 -4.83
CA VAL A 131 -6.78 0.01 -5.62
C VAL A 131 -5.61 -0.97 -5.68
N VAL A 132 -5.21 -1.35 -6.91
CA VAL A 132 -4.05 -2.19 -7.13
C VAL A 132 -2.85 -1.31 -7.49
N LEU A 133 -1.89 -1.25 -6.59
CA LEU A 133 -0.65 -0.50 -6.71
C LEU A 133 0.45 -1.43 -7.21
N ARG A 134 1.07 -1.10 -8.34
CA ARG A 134 2.28 -1.78 -8.79
C ARG A 134 3.47 -1.13 -8.09
N ILE A 135 4.29 -1.93 -7.43
CA ILE A 135 5.41 -1.41 -6.64
C ILE A 135 6.71 -1.94 -7.22
N GLU A 136 7.52 -1.01 -7.73
CA GLU A 136 8.83 -1.32 -8.30
C GLU A 136 9.88 -1.47 -7.18
N GLY A 137 10.80 -2.42 -7.34
CA GLY A 137 11.91 -2.63 -6.41
C GLY A 137 11.58 -3.45 -5.15
N MET A 138 10.43 -4.11 -5.06
CA MET A 138 10.16 -5.10 -4.01
C MET A 138 10.93 -6.40 -4.31
N THR A 139 12.01 -6.68 -3.57
CA THR A 139 12.87 -7.85 -3.81
C THR A 139 12.96 -8.82 -2.64
N CYS A 140 12.37 -8.51 -1.48
CA CYS A 140 12.37 -9.40 -0.32
C CYS A 140 11.18 -9.18 0.62
N MET A 141 10.92 -10.12 1.53
CA MET A 141 9.85 -10.01 2.54
C MET A 141 9.98 -8.77 3.44
N ASN A 142 11.20 -8.23 3.60
CA ASN A 142 11.39 -6.99 4.36
C ASN A 142 10.85 -5.76 3.62
N CYS A 143 10.90 -5.76 2.28
CA CYS A 143 10.26 -4.73 1.46
C CYS A 143 8.73 -4.84 1.56
N VAL A 144 8.20 -6.06 1.57
CA VAL A 144 6.76 -6.33 1.77
C VAL A 144 6.31 -5.69 3.08
N GLY A 145 6.96 -6.01 4.21
CA GLY A 145 6.58 -5.47 5.51
C GLY A 145 6.59 -3.93 5.60
N LYS A 146 7.58 -3.27 4.98
CA LYS A 146 7.63 -1.81 4.93
C LYS A 146 6.49 -1.21 4.11
N VAL A 147 6.19 -1.82 2.97
CA VAL A 147 5.05 -1.41 2.13
C VAL A 147 3.75 -1.59 2.88
N SER A 148 3.56 -2.71 3.58
CA SER A 148 2.39 -2.95 4.42
C SER A 148 2.21 -1.84 5.44
N VAL A 149 3.25 -1.56 6.23
CA VAL A 149 3.23 -0.54 7.28
C VAL A 149 2.95 0.86 6.71
N ALA A 150 3.53 1.21 5.57
CA ALA A 150 3.32 2.51 4.93
C ALA A 150 1.88 2.68 4.40
N LEU A 151 1.27 1.60 3.90
CA LEU A 151 -0.12 1.58 3.43
C LEU A 151 -1.11 1.61 4.60
N GLU A 152 -0.84 0.87 5.67
CA GLU A 152 -1.65 0.82 6.89
C GLU A 152 -1.63 2.15 7.66
N ALA A 153 -0.56 2.93 7.52
CA ALA A 153 -0.45 4.25 8.14
C ALA A 153 -1.37 5.32 7.51
N LEU A 154 -1.99 5.03 6.35
CA LEU A 154 -2.96 5.94 5.74
C LEU A 154 -4.25 5.92 6.57
N GLU A 155 -4.66 7.09 7.07
CA GLU A 155 -5.88 7.26 7.87
C GLU A 155 -7.18 6.80 7.17
N SER A 156 -7.12 6.66 5.85
CA SER A 156 -8.23 6.24 4.99
C SER A 156 -8.05 4.82 4.39
N ALA A 157 -7.02 4.07 4.82
CA ALA A 157 -6.86 2.66 4.50
C ALA A 157 -7.74 1.78 5.41
N ALA A 158 -8.54 0.89 4.80
CA ALA A 158 -9.36 -0.08 5.52
C ALA A 158 -8.75 -1.48 5.51
N ASP A 159 -8.09 -1.88 4.42
CA ASP A 159 -7.46 -3.19 4.27
C ASP A 159 -6.25 -3.11 3.34
N VAL A 160 -5.19 -3.87 3.66
CA VAL A 160 -3.92 -3.85 2.93
C VAL A 160 -3.43 -5.28 2.74
N ALA A 161 -3.14 -5.67 1.50
CA ALA A 161 -2.43 -6.89 1.19
C ALA A 161 -1.31 -6.63 0.18
N VAL A 162 -0.14 -7.24 0.41
CA VAL A 162 1.06 -7.00 -0.41
C VAL A 162 1.60 -8.35 -0.90
N SER A 163 1.73 -8.50 -2.22
CA SER A 163 2.27 -9.69 -2.88
C SER A 163 3.64 -9.39 -3.49
N LEU A 164 4.66 -10.06 -2.98
CA LEU A 164 6.01 -10.05 -3.58
C LEU A 164 6.02 -10.77 -4.93
N GLU A 165 5.28 -11.88 -5.04
CA GLU A 165 5.26 -12.74 -6.23
C GLU A 165 4.71 -11.98 -7.45
N ASP A 166 3.65 -11.20 -7.25
CA ASP A 166 3.05 -10.37 -8.30
C ASP A 166 3.67 -8.97 -8.42
N GLY A 167 4.50 -8.55 -7.45
CA GLY A 167 5.03 -7.19 -7.38
C GLY A 167 3.94 -6.12 -7.21
N ARG A 168 2.87 -6.44 -6.47
CA ARG A 168 1.67 -5.61 -6.32
C ARG A 168 1.23 -5.50 -4.86
N ALA A 169 0.67 -4.36 -4.50
CA ALA A 169 -0.09 -4.18 -3.28
C ALA A 169 -1.55 -3.86 -3.62
N THR A 170 -2.48 -4.53 -2.97
CA THR A 170 -3.91 -4.22 -3.01
C THR A 170 -4.29 -3.47 -1.75
N LEU A 171 -4.90 -2.31 -1.93
CA LEU A 171 -5.35 -1.44 -0.85
C LEU A 171 -6.84 -1.20 -1.02
N ARG A 172 -7.58 -1.34 0.08
CA ARG A 172 -8.97 -0.93 0.17
C ARG A 172 -9.04 0.43 0.85
N PHE A 173 -9.48 1.46 0.12
CA PHE A 173 -9.34 2.86 0.53
C PHE A 173 -10.60 3.68 0.26
N SER A 174 -10.84 4.71 1.07
CA SER A 174 -12.08 5.47 1.08
C SER A 174 -12.03 6.91 0.57
N GLY A 175 -10.88 7.37 0.09
CA GLY A 175 -10.73 8.72 -0.45
C GLY A 175 -11.04 8.79 -1.95
N GLU A 176 -11.21 10.02 -2.42
CA GLU A 176 -11.79 10.33 -3.73
C GLU A 176 -10.76 10.29 -4.89
N ASP A 177 -9.46 10.16 -4.58
CA ASP A 177 -8.38 10.32 -5.56
C ASP A 177 -7.35 9.18 -5.51
N ASP A 178 -7.43 8.28 -6.50
CA ASP A 178 -6.47 7.19 -6.70
C ASP A 178 -5.02 7.67 -6.94
N ALA A 179 -4.81 8.92 -7.36
CA ALA A 179 -3.50 9.48 -7.64
C ALA A 179 -2.81 9.99 -6.35
N LEU A 180 -3.55 10.55 -5.40
CA LEU A 180 -3.06 10.89 -4.06
C LEU A 180 -2.63 9.65 -3.29
N VAL A 181 -3.40 8.55 -3.35
CA VAL A 181 -3.01 7.27 -2.75
C VAL A 181 -1.70 6.75 -3.34
N ARG A 182 -1.59 6.74 -4.67
CA ARG A 182 -0.34 6.38 -5.35
C ARG A 182 0.81 7.30 -4.95
N ALA A 183 0.56 8.61 -4.83
CA ALA A 183 1.58 9.59 -4.47
C ALA A 183 2.04 9.44 -3.01
N ASP A 184 1.14 9.25 -2.06
CA ASP A 184 1.47 9.07 -0.63
C ASP A 184 2.18 7.74 -0.37
N VAL A 185 1.75 6.66 -1.02
CA VAL A 185 2.44 5.35 -0.92
C VAL A 185 3.81 5.41 -1.57
N THR A 186 3.91 6.02 -2.75
CA THR A 186 5.21 6.24 -3.41
C THR A 186 6.09 7.14 -2.56
N ARG A 187 5.54 8.16 -1.89
CA ARG A 187 6.29 9.10 -1.03
C ARG A 187 6.73 8.42 0.28
N GLY A 188 5.90 7.57 0.88
CA GLY A 188 6.23 6.77 2.06
C GLY A 188 7.30 5.72 1.75
N TYR A 189 7.13 4.97 0.67
CA TYR A 189 8.11 3.96 0.22
C TYR A 189 9.43 4.60 -0.25
N ARG A 190 9.37 5.74 -0.95
CA ARG A 190 10.55 6.49 -1.42
C ARG A 190 11.31 7.18 -0.29
N LYS A 191 10.68 7.52 0.84
CA LYS A 191 11.39 8.07 2.02
C LYS A 191 12.38 7.07 2.62
N GLU A 192 12.18 5.77 2.42
CA GLU A 192 12.96 4.72 3.08
C GLU A 192 13.77 3.83 2.13
N HIS A 193 13.41 3.78 0.84
CA HIS A 193 14.13 3.07 -0.20
C HIS A 193 14.72 4.07 -1.20
N HIS A 194 15.99 4.42 -0.97
CA HIS A 194 16.77 5.24 -1.89
C HIS A 194 17.07 4.49 -3.19
N ASP A 195 16.19 4.57 -4.18
CA ASP A 195 16.58 4.66 -5.59
C ASP A 195 15.46 5.31 -6.44
N SER A 196 15.70 6.58 -6.82
CA SER A 196 15.40 7.26 -8.10
C SER A 196 14.05 6.95 -8.80
N LEU A 197 13.18 7.88 -9.23
CA LEU A 197 13.22 9.28 -9.64
C LEU A 197 11.77 9.81 -9.59
N VAL A 198 11.52 11.01 -9.04
CA VAL A 198 10.70 12.11 -9.62
C VAL A 198 10.38 13.15 -8.53
N GLU A 199 11.15 14.23 -8.56
CA GLU A 199 10.75 15.62 -8.34
C GLU A 199 9.87 15.95 -7.12
N SER A 200 10.48 16.69 -6.21
CA SER A 200 9.80 17.80 -5.55
C SER A 200 10.76 18.98 -5.56
N ASP A 201 10.43 19.94 -6.42
CA ASP A 201 10.99 21.27 -6.57
C ASP A 201 11.24 21.97 -5.23
N ALA A 202 12.52 22.10 -4.90
CA ALA A 202 13.07 23.27 -4.25
C ALA A 202 14.47 23.47 -4.82
N SER A 203 14.56 23.79 -6.12
CA SER A 203 15.83 24.20 -6.72
C SER A 203 16.19 25.55 -6.11
N SER A 204 17.13 25.53 -5.18
CA SER A 204 17.86 26.74 -4.80
C SER A 204 18.65 27.15 -6.04
N ALA A 205 18.66 28.45 -6.35
CA ALA A 205 19.19 28.98 -7.60
C ALA A 205 20.72 28.76 -7.81
N ASN A 206 21.40 28.01 -6.95
CA ASN A 206 22.85 27.73 -6.96
C ASN A 206 23.22 26.25 -6.69
N ASP A 207 22.30 25.29 -6.90
CA ASP A 207 22.64 23.87 -6.77
C ASP A 207 23.68 23.44 -7.81
N VAL A 208 24.76 22.80 -7.35
CA VAL A 208 25.87 22.26 -8.13
C VAL A 208 25.97 20.76 -7.89
N THR A 209 26.11 19.99 -8.96
CA THR A 209 26.31 18.55 -8.88
C THR A 209 27.79 18.23 -8.97
N THR A 210 28.34 17.68 -7.89
CA THR A 210 29.74 17.27 -7.78
C THR A 210 29.86 15.75 -7.71
N GLN A 211 30.68 15.19 -8.60
CA GLN A 211 31.07 13.79 -8.56
C GLN A 211 32.42 13.62 -7.88
N LEU A 212 32.48 12.73 -6.91
CA LEU A 212 33.65 12.38 -6.14
C LEU A 212 34.02 10.92 -6.39
N ARG A 213 35.31 10.63 -6.53
CA ARG A 213 35.84 9.27 -6.47
C ARG A 213 36.25 8.96 -5.05
N VAL A 214 35.69 7.90 -4.47
CA VAL A 214 35.98 7.49 -3.10
C VAL A 214 36.64 6.12 -3.11
N SER A 215 37.85 6.02 -2.56
CA SER A 215 38.63 4.79 -2.45
C SER A 215 38.73 4.35 -0.99
N GLY A 216 38.78 3.04 -0.76
CA GLY A 216 38.78 2.44 0.58
C GLY A 216 37.41 1.99 1.10
N MET A 217 36.34 2.17 0.32
CA MET A 217 35.05 1.55 0.62
C MET A 217 35.07 0.08 0.21
N THR A 218 34.86 -0.83 1.16
CA THR A 218 34.89 -2.29 0.91
C THR A 218 33.60 -3.00 1.32
N CYS A 219 32.70 -2.34 2.05
CA CYS A 219 31.42 -2.90 2.47
C CYS A 219 30.28 -1.86 2.44
N SER A 220 29.04 -2.33 2.52
CA SER A 220 27.85 -1.50 2.58
C SER A 220 27.83 -0.56 3.79
N ALA A 221 28.46 -0.93 4.91
CA ALA A 221 28.60 -0.05 6.06
C ALA A 221 29.49 1.17 5.74
N CYS A 222 30.60 0.99 4.98
CA CYS A 222 31.43 2.10 4.53
C CYS A 222 30.66 3.07 3.62
N VAL A 223 29.80 2.54 2.74
CA VAL A 223 28.93 3.35 1.87
C VAL A 223 28.00 4.21 2.72
N GLY A 224 27.32 3.59 3.69
CA GLY A 224 26.41 4.31 4.60
C GLY A 224 27.14 5.37 5.42
N SER A 225 28.36 5.11 5.90
CA SER A 225 29.16 6.10 6.61
C SER A 225 29.51 7.32 5.74
N VAL A 226 29.97 7.09 4.50
CA VAL A 226 30.33 8.17 3.58
C VAL A 226 29.09 8.99 3.17
N GLU A 227 27.97 8.31 2.89
CA GLU A 227 26.72 8.97 2.52
C GLU A 227 26.16 9.82 3.67
N THR A 228 26.24 9.31 4.92
CA THR A 228 25.80 10.03 6.12
C THR A 228 26.65 11.27 6.37
N VAL A 229 27.97 11.17 6.19
CA VAL A 229 28.89 12.32 6.38
C VAL A 229 28.61 13.41 5.35
N LEU A 230 28.46 13.03 4.07
CA LEU A 230 28.18 13.98 3.00
C LEU A 230 26.80 14.63 3.15
N SER A 231 25.78 13.87 3.56
CA SER A 231 24.42 14.40 3.75
C SER A 231 24.30 15.33 4.96
N LYS A 232 25.26 15.29 5.89
CA LYS A 232 25.31 16.19 7.06
C LYS A 232 26.12 17.46 6.83
N ALA A 233 26.80 17.57 5.68
CA ALA A 233 27.55 18.78 5.35
C ALA A 233 26.60 19.94 5.06
N ASP A 234 26.94 21.13 5.54
CA ASP A 234 26.15 22.34 5.33
C ASP A 234 25.94 22.62 3.83
N GLY A 235 24.70 22.90 3.43
CA GLY A 235 24.38 23.18 2.03
C GLY A 235 24.34 21.97 1.10
N VAL A 236 24.45 20.73 1.60
CA VAL A 236 24.20 19.52 0.80
C VAL A 236 22.71 19.20 0.78
N SER A 237 22.12 19.28 -0.41
CA SER A 237 20.72 18.91 -0.67
C SER A 237 20.55 17.40 -0.84
N LYS A 238 21.55 16.72 -1.43
CA LYS A 238 21.49 15.28 -1.69
C LYS A 238 22.89 14.67 -1.81
N ALA A 239 23.11 13.50 -1.21
CA ALA A 239 24.31 12.69 -1.45
C ALA A 239 23.92 11.25 -1.76
N LYS A 240 24.56 10.65 -2.78
CA LYS A 240 24.38 9.25 -3.15
C LYS A 240 25.71 8.59 -3.39
N VAL A 241 25.96 7.44 -2.77
CA VAL A 241 27.23 6.71 -2.90
C VAL A 241 27.02 5.37 -3.59
N ASN A 242 27.83 5.08 -4.60
CA ASN A 242 27.81 3.84 -5.36
C ASN A 242 29.13 3.07 -5.14
N LEU A 243 29.04 1.97 -4.40
CA LEU A 243 30.18 1.09 -4.10
C LEU A 243 30.76 0.43 -5.35
N LEU A 244 29.91 -0.07 -6.25
CA LEU A 244 30.31 -0.77 -7.48
C LEU A 244 31.10 0.16 -8.40
N ALA A 245 30.71 1.44 -8.47
CA ALA A 245 31.39 2.45 -9.25
C ALA A 245 32.56 3.13 -8.51
N GLY A 246 32.67 2.98 -7.18
CA GLY A 246 33.62 3.71 -6.34
C GLY A 246 33.42 5.23 -6.40
N ARG A 247 32.17 5.69 -6.50
CA ARG A 247 31.83 7.11 -6.72
C ARG A 247 30.73 7.59 -5.78
N ALA A 248 30.80 8.86 -5.41
CA ALA A 248 29.74 9.59 -4.73
C ALA A 248 29.27 10.75 -5.60
N THR A 249 27.96 10.96 -5.69
CA THR A 249 27.34 12.09 -6.37
C THR A 249 26.66 12.96 -5.33
N VAL A 250 27.02 14.24 -5.29
CA VAL A 250 26.54 15.18 -4.28
C VAL A 250 25.94 16.40 -4.97
N ILE A 251 24.73 16.78 -4.59
CA ILE A 251 24.09 18.04 -4.98
C ILE A 251 24.21 18.99 -3.80
N HIS A 252 24.89 20.10 -4.00
CA HIS A 252 25.15 21.09 -2.94
C HIS A 252 25.04 22.52 -3.46
N ASP A 253 24.72 23.46 -2.58
CA ASP A 253 24.74 24.88 -2.90
C ASP A 253 26.20 25.37 -3.00
N ALA A 254 26.60 25.90 -4.15
CA ALA A 254 27.97 26.40 -4.36
C ALA A 254 28.32 27.65 -3.54
N SER A 255 27.33 28.32 -2.95
CA SER A 255 27.53 29.47 -2.07
C SER A 255 27.89 29.05 -0.65
N LEU A 256 27.53 27.83 -0.24
CA LEU A 256 27.70 27.31 1.12
C LEU A 256 28.84 26.31 1.24
N THR A 257 29.11 25.52 0.19
CA THR A 257 30.16 24.50 0.23
C THR A 257 30.76 24.30 -1.15
N VAL A 258 32.09 24.11 -1.21
CA VAL A 258 32.79 23.81 -2.47
C VAL A 258 33.17 22.34 -2.60
N ALA A 259 33.34 21.86 -3.83
CA ALA A 259 33.66 20.46 -4.13
C ALA A 259 34.88 19.93 -3.34
N GLN A 260 35.89 20.76 -3.13
CA GLN A 260 37.09 20.42 -2.37
C GLN A 260 36.82 20.18 -0.88
N GLU A 261 35.87 20.91 -0.28
CA GLU A 261 35.50 20.73 1.13
C GLU A 261 34.77 19.40 1.33
N LEU A 262 33.89 19.03 0.40
CA LEU A 262 33.25 17.71 0.41
C LEU A 262 34.29 16.58 0.32
N ALA A 263 35.31 16.73 -0.52
CA ALA A 263 36.40 15.76 -0.61
C ALA A 263 37.22 15.70 0.70
N ALA A 264 37.49 16.85 1.32
CA ALA A 264 38.21 16.93 2.59
C ALA A 264 37.42 16.30 3.75
N LEU A 265 36.10 16.46 3.76
CA LEU A 265 35.21 15.87 4.76
C LEU A 265 35.22 14.34 4.71
N VAL A 266 35.20 13.78 3.50
CA VAL A 266 35.34 12.33 3.28
C VAL A 266 36.74 11.85 3.68
N ALA A 267 37.77 12.64 3.41
CA ALA A 267 39.14 12.37 3.85
C ALA A 267 39.29 12.35 5.38
N ALA A 268 38.65 13.29 6.08
CA ALA A 268 38.61 13.33 7.54
C ALA A 268 37.90 12.11 8.15
N SER A 269 37.01 11.48 7.38
CA SER A 269 36.31 10.25 7.78
C SER A 269 37.12 8.96 7.51
N GLY A 270 38.37 9.09 7.05
CA GLY A 270 39.29 7.97 6.82
C GLY A 270 39.25 7.36 5.43
N PHE A 271 38.58 7.99 4.46
CA PHE A 271 38.47 7.50 3.08
C PHE A 271 39.22 8.40 2.10
N GLN A 272 39.86 7.83 1.09
CA GLN A 272 40.55 8.65 0.08
C GLN A 272 39.52 9.20 -0.90
N CYS A 273 39.46 10.53 -1.07
CA CYS A 273 38.47 11.18 -1.91
C CYS A 273 39.11 12.13 -2.93
N GLN A 274 38.63 12.11 -4.17
CA GLN A 274 39.07 13.01 -5.24
C GLN A 274 37.87 13.57 -6.01
N VAL A 275 37.85 14.87 -6.25
CA VAL A 275 36.84 15.51 -7.11
C VAL A 275 37.08 15.11 -8.57
N LEU A 276 36.08 14.51 -9.22
CA LEU A 276 36.13 14.15 -10.64
C LEU A 276 35.57 15.26 -11.51
N GLU A 277 34.35 15.71 -11.18
CA GLU A 277 33.61 16.69 -11.96
C GLU A 277 32.73 17.50 -11.01
N SER A 278 32.54 18.77 -11.31
CA SER A 278 31.60 19.64 -10.59
C SER A 278 30.92 20.53 -11.62
N THR A 279 29.63 20.28 -11.83
CA THR A 279 28.83 20.93 -12.87
C THR A 279 27.73 21.73 -12.18
N GLY A 280 27.84 23.05 -12.24
CA GLY A 280 26.88 24.00 -11.71
C GLY A 280 26.13 24.72 -12.82
N ASN A 281 24.93 25.19 -12.54
CA ASN A 281 24.08 25.89 -13.51
C ASN A 281 24.58 27.31 -13.90
N ASN A 282 25.83 27.64 -13.55
CA ASN A 282 26.55 28.82 -14.03
C ASN A 282 27.89 28.37 -14.62
N ASP A 283 27.98 28.49 -15.94
CA ASP A 283 29.16 28.23 -16.76
C ASP A 283 30.39 28.97 -16.21
N LYS A 284 31.39 28.19 -15.76
CA LYS A 284 32.80 28.41 -16.08
C LYS A 284 33.62 27.16 -15.77
N SER A 285 34.05 26.49 -16.84
CA SER A 285 35.15 25.53 -16.82
C SER A 285 36.36 26.08 -16.05
N THR A 286 36.93 25.28 -15.16
CA THR A 286 38.39 25.21 -15.04
C THR A 286 38.81 23.78 -14.71
N ALA A 287 39.19 23.05 -15.76
CA ALA A 287 40.09 21.92 -15.63
C ALA A 287 41.40 22.42 -15.01
N ALA A 288 41.71 21.97 -13.79
CA ALA A 288 43.00 22.21 -13.15
C ALA A 288 43.60 20.86 -12.73
N ASN A 289 44.37 20.32 -13.66
CA ASN A 289 45.36 19.26 -13.44
C ASN A 289 46.51 19.79 -12.57
N VAL A 290 46.74 19.22 -11.37
CA VAL A 290 48.08 19.17 -10.73
C VAL A 290 48.13 18.04 -9.66
N PRO A 291 49.32 17.60 -9.19
CA PRO A 291 50.04 16.41 -9.62
C PRO A 291 49.95 15.25 -8.60
N LYS A 292 50.40 14.07 -9.02
CA LYS A 292 50.56 12.87 -8.19
C LYS A 292 51.66 13.08 -7.13
N PRO A 293 51.39 13.01 -5.81
CA PRO A 293 52.43 12.73 -4.83
C PRO A 293 52.65 11.23 -4.72
N THR A 294 53.93 10.87 -4.75
CA THR A 294 54.50 9.53 -4.82
C THR A 294 54.18 8.67 -3.60
N CYS A 295 54.10 7.37 -3.86
CA CYS A 295 54.10 6.29 -2.87
C CYS A 295 55.20 6.51 -1.82
N GLY A 296 54.79 6.69 -0.57
CA GLY A 296 55.64 6.54 0.60
C GLY A 296 55.30 5.22 1.26
N ALA A 297 56.04 4.17 0.92
CA ALA A 297 56.13 2.97 1.74
C ALA A 297 56.53 3.38 3.17
N ARG A 298 55.89 2.79 4.17
CA ARG A 298 56.47 2.69 5.50
C ARG A 298 55.86 1.51 6.24
N ASP A 299 56.61 0.41 6.17
CA ASP A 299 56.72 -0.61 7.21
C ASP A 299 56.62 0.00 8.60
N PHE A 300 55.71 -0.52 9.42
CA PHE A 300 55.97 -1.18 10.71
C PHE A 300 54.66 -1.79 11.25
#